data_AF-A0A662FP06-F1
#
_entry.id   AF-A0A662FP06-F1
#
_cell.length_a   1.000
_cell.length_b   1.000
_cell.length_c   1.000
_cell.angle_alpha   90.00
_cell.angle_beta   90.00
_cell.angle_gamma   90.00
#
_symmetry.space_group_name_H-M   'P 1'
#
loop_
_entity.id
_entity.type
_entity.pdbx_description
1 polymer ?
#
loop_
_entity_poly.entity_id
_entity_poly.type
_entity_poly.pdbx_seq_one_letter_code
_entity_poly.pdbx_strand_id
1 'polypeptide(L)'
;MLAKVFKVTLEGVEEYFLSYVFIPVNTFPADEIPVIIERKILIDSRDTILVLLNSKAVSCEEILLLSALRTIRAFQRGKNIAKNFYVEFLLSLFGDRQIKKALAKNSLKKSSGFVLALIIS
;
A
#
# COMPACT_ATOMS: atom_id res chain seq x y z
N MET A 1 -9.05 -1.44 -17.34
CA MET A 1 -8.27 -1.33 -16.10
C MET A 1 -7.61 0.04 -16.11
N LEU A 2 -7.97 0.96 -15.21
CA LEU A 2 -7.39 2.30 -15.16
C LEU A 2 -6.22 2.27 -14.18
N ALA A 3 -5.00 2.41 -14.70
CA ALA A 3 -3.79 2.64 -13.93
C ALA A 3 -3.47 4.13 -13.98
N LYS A 4 -3.27 4.75 -12.80
CA LYS A 4 -2.76 6.13 -12.73
C LYS A 4 -1.35 6.10 -12.14
N VAL A 5 -0.47 6.92 -12.68
CA VAL A 5 0.94 7.05 -12.26
C VAL A 5 1.19 8.48 -11.83
N PHE A 6 1.83 8.63 -10.67
CA PHE A 6 2.21 9.88 -10.04
C PHE A 6 3.72 9.89 -9.86
N LYS A 7 4.38 10.92 -10.39
CA LYS A 7 5.77 11.19 -10.07
C LYS A 7 5.81 12.07 -8.83
N VAL A 8 6.54 11.64 -7.81
CA VAL A 8 6.73 12.43 -6.59
C VAL A 8 8.22 12.58 -6.27
N THR A 9 8.64 13.81 -6.04
CA THR A 9 10.00 14.15 -5.61
C THR A 9 9.96 14.55 -4.14
N LEU A 10 10.77 13.91 -3.32
CA LEU A 10 10.97 14.29 -1.92
C LEU A 10 12.16 15.26 -1.82
N GLU A 11 12.11 16.22 -0.90
CA GLU A 11 13.21 17.17 -0.67
C GLU A 11 14.48 16.41 -0.26
N GLY A 12 15.37 16.17 -1.23
CA GLY A 12 16.57 15.34 -1.08
C GLY A 12 16.67 14.19 -2.10
N VAL A 13 16.75 14.53 -3.39
CA VAL A 13 17.30 13.75 -4.52
C VAL A 13 16.56 12.46 -4.98
N GLU A 14 15.80 11.76 -4.13
CA GLU A 14 15.11 10.53 -4.55
C GLU A 14 13.75 10.80 -5.22
N GLU A 15 13.61 10.31 -6.47
CA GLU A 15 12.37 10.29 -7.21
C GLU A 15 11.61 8.98 -6.96
N TYR A 16 10.33 9.08 -6.66
CA TYR A 16 9.44 7.93 -6.48
C TYR A 16 8.30 8.01 -7.50
N PHE A 17 7.98 6.88 -8.12
CA PHE A 17 6.80 6.69 -8.94
C PHE A 17 5.77 5.92 -8.12
N LEU A 18 4.65 6.59 -7.82
CA LEU A 18 3.51 6.00 -7.14
C LEU A 18 2.44 5.70 -8.18
N SER A 19 2.00 4.47 -8.30
CA SER A 19 0.88 4.13 -9.17
C SER A 19 -0.12 3.24 -8.46
N TYR A 20 -1.39 3.30 -8.86
CA TYR A 20 -2.36 2.34 -8.35
C TYR A 20 -3.34 1.87 -9.40
N VAL A 21 -3.90 0.68 -9.12
CA VAL A 21 -4.86 -0.01 -9.97
C VAL A 21 -5.94 -0.67 -9.11
N PHE A 22 -7.19 -0.59 -9.56
CA PHE A 22 -8.27 -1.42 -9.04
C PHE A 22 -8.28 -2.79 -9.73
N ILE A 23 -8.16 -3.84 -8.91
CA ILE A 23 -8.13 -5.24 -9.35
C ILE A 23 -9.42 -5.92 -8.86
N PRO A 24 -10.27 -6.45 -9.74
CA PRO A 24 -11.44 -7.24 -9.33
C PRO A 24 -11.03 -8.45 -8.45
N VAL A 25 -11.73 -8.69 -7.34
CA VAL A 25 -11.36 -9.76 -6.39
C VAL A 25 -11.44 -11.16 -7.02
N ASN A 26 -12.35 -11.37 -7.98
CA ASN A 26 -12.47 -12.61 -8.75
C ASN A 26 -11.28 -12.89 -9.69
N THR A 27 -10.34 -11.95 -9.82
CA THR A 27 -9.06 -12.16 -10.52
C THR A 27 -8.10 -13.01 -9.69
N PHE A 28 -8.30 -13.08 -8.37
CA PHE A 28 -7.50 -13.91 -7.48
C PHE A 28 -8.14 -15.30 -7.31
N PRO A 29 -7.36 -16.39 -7.29
CA PRO A 29 -7.89 -17.74 -7.08
C PRO A 29 -8.67 -17.83 -5.76
N ALA A 30 -9.72 -18.67 -5.72
CA ALA A 30 -10.70 -18.72 -4.63
C ALA A 30 -10.11 -18.98 -3.23
N ASP A 31 -8.91 -19.54 -3.16
CA ASP A 31 -8.20 -19.89 -1.92
C ASP A 31 -7.07 -18.90 -1.56
N GLU A 32 -6.85 -17.90 -2.41
CA GLU A 32 -5.79 -16.91 -2.29
C GLU A 32 -6.38 -15.53 -2.51
N ILE A 33 -7.13 -15.00 -1.54
CA ILE A 33 -7.01 -13.55 -1.31
C ILE A 33 -5.85 -13.47 -0.35
N PRO A 34 -4.60 -13.37 -0.85
CA PRO A 34 -3.51 -13.19 0.07
C PRO A 34 -3.81 -11.87 0.77
N VAL A 35 -4.10 -11.93 2.06
CA VAL A 35 -3.56 -10.91 2.93
C VAL A 35 -2.06 -11.06 2.68
N ILE A 36 -1.51 -10.31 1.72
CA ILE A 36 -0.06 -10.26 1.46
C ILE A 36 0.52 -9.54 2.67
N ILE A 37 0.54 -10.26 3.78
CA ILE A 37 1.46 -10.09 4.86
C ILE A 37 2.70 -10.76 4.30
N GLU A 38 3.66 -9.95 3.87
CA GLU A 38 4.98 -10.42 3.44
C GLU A 38 5.01 -11.25 2.15
N ARG A 39 4.76 -10.60 1.02
CA ARG A 39 5.67 -10.75 -0.11
C ARG A 39 6.04 -9.37 -0.60
N LYS A 40 7.33 -9.02 -0.48
CA LYS A 40 7.97 -8.28 -1.58
C LYS A 40 7.62 -9.10 -2.83
N ILE A 41 6.58 -8.71 -3.57
CA ILE A 41 6.51 -9.16 -4.95
C ILE A 41 7.64 -8.37 -5.62
N LEU A 42 8.81 -9.00 -5.63
CA LEU A 42 9.95 -8.60 -6.45
C LEU A 42 9.49 -8.75 -7.90
N ILE A 43 8.86 -7.69 -8.42
CA ILE A 43 8.73 -7.51 -9.87
C ILE A 43 10.09 -6.99 -10.32
N ASP A 44 10.96 -7.92 -10.68
CA ASP A 44 12.15 -7.85 -11.55
C ASP A 44 12.82 -6.47 -11.83
N SER A 45 12.91 -5.61 -10.83
CA SER A 45 13.78 -4.43 -10.72
C SER A 45 13.82 -4.06 -9.23
N ARG A 46 14.99 -3.71 -8.70
CA ARG A 46 15.33 -3.92 -7.28
C ARG A 46 14.59 -3.07 -6.23
N ASP A 47 13.70 -2.15 -6.60
CA ASP A 47 13.14 -1.14 -5.67
C ASP A 47 11.62 -0.98 -5.70
N THR A 48 10.86 -1.94 -6.26
CA THR A 48 9.39 -1.85 -6.31
C THR A 48 8.69 -2.43 -5.07
N ILE A 49 7.83 -1.65 -4.41
CA ILE A 49 6.95 -2.05 -3.30
C ILE A 49 5.51 -2.14 -3.80
N LEU A 50 4.87 -3.28 -3.58
CA LEU A 50 3.45 -3.50 -3.84
C LEU A 50 2.66 -3.58 -2.53
N VAL A 51 1.59 -2.80 -2.41
CA VAL A 51 0.68 -2.76 -1.26
C VAL A 51 -0.72 -3.09 -1.75
N LEU A 52 -1.32 -4.17 -1.23
CA LEU A 52 -2.71 -4.53 -1.49
C LEU A 52 -3.63 -3.97 -0.41
N LEU A 53 -4.69 -3.29 -0.83
CA LEU A 53 -5.58 -2.56 0.04
C LEU A 53 -7.04 -2.96 -0.20
N ASN A 54 -7.79 -3.01 0.90
CA ASN A 54 -9.24 -3.05 0.82
C ASN A 54 -9.73 -1.74 0.23
N SER A 55 -10.24 -1.78 -1.00
CA SER A 55 -10.72 -0.58 -1.71
C SER A 55 -11.77 0.20 -0.90
N LYS A 56 -12.60 -0.49 -0.11
CA LYS A 56 -13.62 0.12 0.76
C LYS A 56 -13.04 0.85 1.97
N ALA A 57 -11.80 0.57 2.35
CA ALA A 57 -11.12 1.22 3.47
C ALA A 57 -10.39 2.51 3.06
N VAL A 58 -10.37 2.82 1.76
CA VAL A 58 -9.68 3.98 1.20
C VAL A 58 -10.73 4.98 0.72
N SER A 59 -10.76 6.16 1.33
CA SER A 59 -11.77 7.18 1.02
C SER A 59 -11.49 7.94 -0.27
N CYS A 60 -10.22 8.19 -0.59
CA CYS A 60 -9.81 8.94 -1.78
C CYS A 60 -8.37 8.62 -2.19
N GLU A 61 -7.99 9.12 -3.37
CA GLU A 61 -6.66 8.90 -3.96
C GLU A 61 -5.55 9.65 -3.20
N GLU A 62 -5.85 10.86 -2.74
CA GLU A 62 -4.91 11.74 -2.06
C GLU A 62 -4.41 11.13 -0.75
N ILE A 63 -5.28 10.42 -0.01
CA ILE A 63 -4.87 9.81 1.26
C ILE A 63 -3.94 8.62 1.04
N LEU A 64 -4.02 7.93 -0.10
CA LEU A 64 -3.07 6.88 -0.47
C LEU A 64 -1.68 7.47 -0.69
N LEU A 65 -1.60 8.48 -1.56
CA LEU A 65 -0.35 9.12 -1.94
C LEU A 65 0.30 9.78 -0.72
N LEU A 66 -0.49 10.52 0.07
CA LEU A 66 0.01 11.14 1.31
C LEU A 66 0.52 10.10 2.31
N SER A 67 -0.17 8.96 2.43
CA SER A 67 0.25 7.90 3.35
C SER A 67 1.52 7.22 2.88
N ALA A 68 1.66 6.97 1.57
CA ALA A 68 2.88 6.43 0.98
C ALA A 68 4.08 7.34 1.27
N LEU A 69 3.92 8.66 1.05
CA LEU A 69 4.97 9.65 1.31
C LEU A 69 5.32 9.75 2.79
N ARG A 70 4.34 9.69 3.69
CA ARG A 70 4.58 9.67 5.14
C ARG A 70 5.38 8.45 5.54
N THR A 71 5.05 7.27 4.99
CA THR A 71 5.77 6.03 5.25
C THR A 71 7.20 6.07 4.74
N ILE A 72 7.42 6.51 3.49
CA ILE A 72 8.77 6.68 2.93
C ILE A 72 9.62 7.58 3.84
N ARG A 73 9.09 8.76 4.21
CA ARG A 73 9.76 9.69 5.11
C ARG A 73 10.03 9.11 6.50
N ALA A 74 9.13 8.29 7.02
CA ALA A 74 9.31 7.65 8.32
C ALA A 74 10.49 6.66 8.30
N PHE A 75 10.61 5.84 7.25
CA PHE A 75 11.73 4.91 7.06
C PHE A 75 13.04 5.64 6.81
N GLN A 76 13.08 6.62 5.91
CA GLN A 76 14.29 7.42 5.62
C GLN A 76 14.85 8.11 6.88
N ARG A 77 13.97 8.54 7.79
CA ARG A 77 14.35 9.22 9.04
C ARG A 77 14.56 8.26 10.22
N GLY A 78 14.35 6.95 10.06
CA GLY A 78 14.37 5.98 11.15
C GLY A 78 13.33 6.23 12.25
N LYS A 79 12.20 6.86 11.89
CA LYS A 79 11.09 7.21 12.81
C LYS A 79 9.85 6.32 12.63
N ASN A 80 9.95 5.28 11.83
CA ASN A 80 8.89 4.31 11.60
C ASN A 80 8.56 3.53 12.88
N ILE A 81 7.27 3.26 13.11
CA ILE A 81 6.78 2.46 14.25
C ILE A 81 6.94 0.98 13.94
N ALA A 82 6.53 0.56 12.74
CA ALA A 82 6.60 -0.80 12.28
C ALA A 82 7.91 -1.08 11.53
N LYS A 83 8.44 -2.29 11.69
CA LYS A 83 9.62 -2.76 10.94
C LYS A 83 9.35 -2.91 9.44
N ASN A 84 8.09 -3.14 9.07
CA ASN A 84 7.66 -3.44 7.71
C ASN A 84 6.96 -2.23 7.09
N PHE A 85 7.36 -1.86 5.87
CA PHE A 85 6.80 -0.74 5.11
C PHE A 85 5.28 -0.84 4.95
N TYR A 86 4.76 -2.02 4.60
CA TYR A 86 3.33 -2.25 4.45
C TYR A 86 2.56 -1.93 5.74
N VAL A 87 3.07 -2.41 6.89
CA VAL A 87 2.42 -2.18 8.18
C VAL A 87 2.47 -0.70 8.57
N GLU A 88 3.62 -0.05 8.37
CA GLU A 88 3.75 1.40 8.61
C GLU A 88 2.84 2.22 7.71
N PHE A 89 2.69 1.80 6.45
CA PHE A 89 1.74 2.38 5.51
C PHE A 89 0.31 2.27 6.01
N LEU A 90 -0.12 1.09 6.50
CA LEU A 90 -1.46 0.95 7.07
C LEU A 90 -1.66 1.81 8.34
N LEU A 91 -0.64 1.92 9.19
CA LEU A 91 -0.68 2.81 10.36
C LEU A 91 -0.88 4.27 9.92
N SER A 92 -0.14 4.73 8.90
CA SER A 92 -0.30 6.06 8.34
C SER A 92 -1.67 6.26 7.67
N LEU A 93 -2.11 5.30 6.87
CA LEU A 93 -3.35 5.35 6.10
C LEU A 93 -4.58 5.46 7.01
N PHE A 94 -4.61 4.68 8.08
CA PHE A 94 -5.76 4.63 8.98
C PHE A 94 -5.62 5.52 10.22
N GLY A 95 -4.50 6.24 10.35
CA GLY A 95 -4.20 7.07 11.52
C GLY A 95 -4.16 6.28 12.83
N ASP A 96 -3.86 4.98 12.78
CA ASP A 96 -3.81 4.12 13.96
C ASP A 96 -2.36 3.95 14.43
N ARG A 97 -2.16 3.83 15.75
CA ARG A 97 -0.86 3.45 16.36
C ARG A 97 -0.78 1.97 16.71
N GLN A 98 -1.87 1.23 16.57
CA GLN A 98 -1.96 -0.20 16.90
C GLN A 98 -1.97 -1.05 15.63
N ILE A 99 -0.93 -1.86 15.44
CA ILE A 99 -0.74 -2.71 14.26
C ILE A 99 -1.95 -3.61 14.00
N LYS A 100 -2.45 -4.31 15.03
CA LYS A 100 -3.58 -5.24 14.89
C LYS A 100 -4.84 -4.55 14.35
N LYS A 101 -5.10 -3.31 14.77
CA LYS A 101 -6.26 -2.54 14.34
C LYS A 101 -6.13 -2.08 12.89
N ALA A 102 -4.96 -1.61 12.50
CA ALA A 102 -4.67 -1.22 11.12
C ALA A 102 -4.79 -2.41 10.15
N LEU A 103 -4.26 -3.58 10.53
CA LEU A 103 -4.41 -4.81 9.75
C LEU A 103 -5.88 -5.23 9.62
N ALA A 104 -6.63 -5.20 10.72
CA ALA A 104 -8.05 -5.56 10.71
C ALA A 104 -8.90 -4.66 9.79
N LYS A 105 -8.58 -3.36 9.71
CA LYS A 105 -9.22 -2.42 8.78
C LYS A 105 -8.91 -2.75 7.31
N ASN A 106 -7.70 -3.22 7.03
CA ASN A 106 -7.30 -3.63 5.69
C ASN A 106 -7.72 -5.07 5.32
N SER A 107 -8.31 -5.82 6.25
CA SER A 107 -8.74 -7.20 5.99
C SER A 107 -9.64 -7.27 4.76
N LEU A 108 -9.15 -7.97 3.74
CA LEU A 108 -9.88 -8.22 2.51
C LEU A 108 -10.93 -9.30 2.77
N LYS A 109 -12.20 -8.99 2.46
CA LYS A 109 -13.28 -10.00 2.46
C LYS A 109 -13.52 -10.42 1.01
N LYS A 110 -13.91 -11.68 0.79
CA LYS A 110 -14.29 -12.19 -0.54
C LYS A 110 -15.38 -11.33 -1.21
N SER A 111 -16.23 -10.66 -0.42
CA SER A 111 -17.28 -9.74 -0.88
C SER A 111 -16.82 -8.30 -1.17
N SER A 112 -15.52 -8.01 -1.12
CA SER A 112 -15.01 -6.65 -1.29
C SER A 112 -15.13 -6.13 -2.74
N GLY A 113 -15.33 -6.99 -3.73
CA GLY A 113 -15.52 -6.63 -5.15
C GLY A 113 -14.22 -6.22 -5.84
N PHE A 114 -13.46 -5.29 -5.26
CA PHE A 114 -12.17 -4.81 -5.77
C PHE A 114 -11.10 -4.71 -4.67
N VAL A 115 -9.86 -4.99 -5.04
CA VAL A 115 -8.64 -4.69 -4.29
C VAL A 115 -7.97 -3.49 -4.94
N LEU A 116 -7.36 -2.64 -4.14
CA LEU A 116 -6.52 -1.55 -4.64
C LEU A 116 -5.06 -1.96 -4.49
N ALA A 117 -4.33 -2.00 -5.60
CA ALA A 117 -2.89 -2.24 -5.62
C ALA A 117 -2.18 -0.90 -5.73
N LEU A 118 -1.34 -0.55 -4.75
CA LEU A 118 -0.41 0.59 -4.81
C LEU A 118 0.99 0.07 -5.10
N ILE A 119 1.62 0.60 -6.14
CA ILE A 119 2.98 0.29 -6.60
C ILE A 119 3.83 1.53 -6.34
N ILE A 120 4.98 1.34 -5.71
CA ILE A 120 5.96 2.37 -5.40
C ILE A 120 7.28 1.90 -6.00
N SER A 121 7.89 2.66 -6.92
CA SER A 121 9.16 2.32 -7.58
C SER A 121 10.06 3.53 -7.76
#